data_AF-A0A7E4URI7-F1
#
_entry.id   AF-A0A7E4URI7-F1
#
_cell.length_a   1.000
_cell.length_b   1.000
_cell.length_c   1.000
_cell.angle_alpha   90.00
_cell.angle_beta   90.00
_cell.angle_gamma   90.00
#
_symmetry.space_group_name_H-M   'P 1'
#
loop_
_entity.id
_entity.type
_entity.pdbx_description
1 polymer ?
#
loop_
_entity_poly.entity_id
_entity_poly.type
_entity_poly.pdbx_seq_one_letter_code
_entity_poly.pdbx_strand_id
1 'polypeptide(L)'
;MRSLKKDQRFEVLKWKALVCGDQSPLMFGRAMETSRGWESERDAQFPLDIILALSKRANIWKFVLGTNGDRQPQKIDIRIGVAMSSSDDTESVDDGDPTYEDAKNAQYNTKATLTFERRHKNDTTYEAKTMHIDAIGQFIWLVVYGPHEGATVQLSEISIYGYTNIDPNPDTVAKRRKEQQKLEKDAVAEKEAMELNAAGNGIDKLSISSASGRAPPSRDSMRSGGSGDYKIKTMDYSSANDGVKSDGGDGDGSLGGDPLTAVRTVKKILEKKGRRARGEDKEITAQTCKRAVQRLDEYEERIKDLLTKRSKALENDDFDYAERFRLAAIDCRDTVFRVIHLDLLLDEDDLESLGMASKWAKT
;
A
#
# COMPACT_ATOMS: atom_id res chain seq x y z
N MET A 1 26.08 -5.25 27.05
CA MET A 1 24.86 -5.78 26.39
C MET A 1 23.69 -4.91 26.82
N ARG A 2 22.73 -4.58 25.95
CA ARG A 2 21.50 -3.89 26.37
C ARG A 2 20.50 -4.91 26.92
N SER A 3 19.81 -4.59 27.99
CA SER A 3 18.76 -5.46 28.54
C SER A 3 17.56 -5.48 27.59
N LEU A 4 17.13 -6.67 27.16
CA LEU A 4 15.86 -6.84 26.46
C LEU A 4 14.71 -6.60 27.45
N LYS A 5 13.71 -5.78 27.05
CA LYS A 5 12.46 -5.66 27.80
C LYS A 5 11.79 -7.05 27.84
N LYS A 6 11.16 -7.41 28.96
CA LYS A 6 10.64 -8.78 29.21
C LYS A 6 9.65 -9.32 28.17
N ASP A 7 9.04 -8.44 27.38
CA ASP A 7 7.91 -8.76 26.50
C ASP A 7 8.25 -8.77 25.00
N GLN A 8 9.53 -8.61 24.62
CA GLN A 8 9.97 -8.86 23.24
C GLN A 8 10.21 -10.37 23.02
N ARG A 9 9.22 -11.04 22.43
CA ARG A 9 9.33 -12.43 21.97
C ARG A 9 9.76 -12.48 20.51
N PHE A 10 10.65 -13.41 20.19
CA PHE A 10 10.97 -13.78 18.81
C PHE A 10 9.96 -14.84 18.35
N GLU A 11 9.22 -14.56 17.28
CA GLU A 11 8.13 -15.43 16.82
C GLU A 11 7.99 -15.47 15.29
N VAL A 12 7.19 -16.41 14.80
CA VAL A 12 6.76 -16.44 13.39
C VAL A 12 5.70 -15.36 13.21
N LEU A 13 6.01 -14.35 12.39
CA LEU A 13 5.14 -13.23 12.12
C LEU A 13 4.05 -13.68 11.15
N LYS A 14 2.80 -13.71 11.63
CA LYS A 14 1.63 -14.01 10.78
C LYS A 14 1.48 -12.94 9.72
N TRP A 15 1.27 -13.39 8.48
CA TRP A 15 1.07 -12.55 7.31
C TRP A 15 -0.19 -12.95 6.55
N LYS A 16 -0.75 -12.01 5.80
CA LYS A 16 -1.81 -12.24 4.78
C LYS A 16 -1.37 -11.63 3.46
N ALA A 17 -1.74 -12.23 2.33
CA ALA A 17 -1.47 -11.65 1.01
C ALA A 17 -2.52 -10.60 0.64
N LEU A 18 -2.06 -9.48 0.09
CA LEU A 18 -2.85 -8.36 -0.41
C LEU A 18 -2.80 -8.25 -1.95
N VAL A 19 -1.70 -8.70 -2.57
CA VAL A 19 -1.48 -8.70 -4.03
C VAL A 19 -0.73 -9.97 -4.42
N CYS A 20 -1.02 -10.54 -5.59
CA CYS A 20 -0.30 -11.69 -6.14
C CYS A 20 -0.31 -11.68 -7.70
N GLY A 21 0.17 -10.58 -8.29
CA GLY A 21 -0.05 -10.30 -9.72
C GLY A 21 -1.54 -10.34 -10.07
N ASP A 22 -1.86 -10.99 -11.19
CA ASP A 22 -3.24 -11.17 -11.66
C ASP A 22 -4.05 -12.22 -10.86
N GLN A 23 -3.41 -13.02 -9.99
CA GLN A 23 -4.09 -14.04 -9.18
C GLN A 23 -4.72 -13.49 -7.89
N SER A 24 -5.80 -14.14 -7.45
CA SER A 24 -6.46 -13.85 -6.18
C SER A 24 -5.52 -14.04 -4.96
N PRO A 25 -5.27 -13.00 -4.14
CA PRO A 25 -4.41 -13.10 -2.96
C PRO A 25 -4.93 -14.10 -1.91
N LEU A 26 -6.25 -14.31 -1.84
CA LEU A 26 -6.87 -15.31 -0.96
C LEU A 26 -6.52 -16.74 -1.40
N MET A 27 -6.44 -16.99 -2.71
CA MET A 27 -6.04 -18.29 -3.26
C MET A 27 -4.53 -18.52 -3.11
N PHE A 28 -3.72 -17.48 -3.28
CA PHE A 28 -2.29 -17.52 -2.94
C PHE A 28 -2.06 -17.92 -1.47
N GLY A 29 -2.70 -17.21 -0.53
CA GLY A 29 -2.58 -17.48 0.91
C GLY A 29 -2.91 -18.94 1.25
N ARG A 30 -4.05 -19.44 0.75
CA ARG A 30 -4.46 -20.84 0.92
C ARG A 30 -3.50 -21.84 0.27
N ALA A 31 -2.93 -21.52 -0.89
CA ALA A 31 -1.97 -22.40 -1.56
C ALA A 31 -0.67 -22.55 -0.75
N MET A 32 -0.20 -21.45 -0.15
CA MET A 32 0.98 -21.42 0.74
C MET A 32 0.78 -22.15 2.08
N GLU A 33 -0.46 -22.44 2.49
CA GLU A 33 -0.76 -23.32 3.63
C GLU A 33 -0.65 -24.82 3.27
N THR A 34 -0.56 -25.17 1.97
CA THR A 34 -0.44 -26.56 1.50
C THR A 34 1.02 -26.98 1.31
N SER A 35 1.29 -28.28 1.46
CA SER A 35 2.62 -28.86 1.19
C SER A 35 3.07 -28.80 -0.28
N ARG A 36 2.20 -28.39 -1.21
CA ARG A 36 2.55 -28.11 -2.61
C ARG A 36 3.00 -26.65 -2.81
N GLY A 37 2.57 -25.74 -1.93
CA GLY A 37 2.73 -24.30 -2.11
C GLY A 37 1.93 -23.74 -3.28
N TRP A 38 2.27 -22.51 -3.68
CA TRP A 38 1.69 -21.77 -4.78
C TRP A 38 2.41 -21.99 -6.11
N GLU A 39 1.67 -21.95 -7.22
CA GLU A 39 2.17 -22.00 -8.60
C GLU A 39 1.56 -20.85 -9.41
N SER A 40 2.38 -20.12 -10.18
CA SER A 40 1.91 -19.05 -11.06
C SER A 40 1.06 -19.56 -12.22
N GLU A 41 0.36 -18.65 -12.90
CA GLU A 41 -0.30 -18.99 -14.18
C GLU A 41 0.77 -19.21 -15.27
N ARG A 42 0.42 -19.93 -16.35
CA ARG A 42 1.36 -20.34 -17.41
C ARG A 42 1.76 -19.21 -18.35
N ASP A 43 0.98 -18.15 -18.33
CA ASP A 43 1.05 -16.93 -19.12
C ASP A 43 1.20 -15.69 -18.20
N ALA A 44 1.50 -15.92 -16.91
CA ALA A 44 1.78 -14.88 -15.94
C ALA A 44 2.92 -13.96 -16.41
N GLN A 45 2.70 -12.65 -16.35
CA GLN A 45 3.71 -11.67 -16.71
C GLN A 45 4.75 -11.54 -15.59
N PHE A 46 6.03 -11.69 -15.95
CA PHE A 46 7.14 -11.52 -15.01
C PHE A 46 7.92 -10.23 -15.30
N PRO A 47 8.43 -9.51 -14.27
CA PRO A 47 8.30 -9.84 -12.85
C PRO A 47 6.87 -9.65 -12.31
N LEU A 48 6.48 -10.55 -11.42
CA LEU A 48 5.18 -10.61 -10.76
C LEU A 48 5.31 -10.09 -9.33
N ASP A 49 4.43 -9.14 -8.95
CA ASP A 49 4.47 -8.50 -7.64
C ASP A 49 3.54 -9.21 -6.64
N ILE A 50 4.11 -9.66 -5.51
CA ILE A 50 3.37 -10.23 -4.37
C ILE A 50 3.56 -9.31 -3.17
N ILE A 51 2.46 -8.85 -2.56
CA ILE A 51 2.51 -8.00 -1.37
C ILE A 51 1.86 -8.73 -0.20
N LEU A 52 2.59 -8.85 0.89
CA LEU A 52 2.17 -9.48 2.14
C LEU A 52 2.09 -8.42 3.24
N ALA A 53 1.05 -8.46 4.07
CA ALA A 53 0.87 -7.61 5.24
C ALA A 53 1.00 -8.43 6.53
N LEU A 54 1.78 -7.92 7.48
CA LEU A 54 1.82 -8.39 8.86
C LEU A 54 0.68 -7.74 9.64
N SER A 55 0.03 -8.51 10.54
CA SER A 55 -1.09 -8.00 11.34
C SER A 55 -0.73 -6.78 12.20
N LYS A 56 0.53 -6.65 12.63
CA LYS A 56 1.08 -5.47 13.31
C LYS A 56 2.50 -5.18 12.82
N ARG A 57 2.92 -3.91 12.90
CA ARG A 57 4.28 -3.45 12.59
C ARG A 57 5.30 -4.19 13.46
N ALA A 58 6.26 -4.87 12.85
CA ALA A 58 7.22 -5.75 13.50
C ALA A 58 8.64 -5.55 12.97
N ASN A 59 9.66 -5.99 13.72
CA ASN A 59 11.04 -6.01 13.21
C ASN A 59 11.28 -7.35 12.53
N ILE A 60 11.37 -7.33 11.20
CA ILE A 60 11.54 -8.50 10.35
C ILE A 60 13.03 -8.87 10.38
N TRP A 61 13.35 -9.81 11.26
CA TRP A 61 14.73 -10.26 11.51
C TRP A 61 15.19 -11.25 10.45
N LYS A 62 14.38 -12.28 10.19
CA LYS A 62 14.68 -13.38 9.28
C LYS A 62 13.51 -13.66 8.35
N PHE A 63 13.81 -13.90 7.08
CA PHE A 63 12.85 -14.32 6.05
C PHE A 63 13.32 -15.66 5.46
N VAL A 64 12.41 -16.60 5.28
CA VAL A 64 12.67 -17.90 4.64
C VAL A 64 11.73 -18.08 3.47
N LEU A 65 12.29 -18.45 2.33
CA LEU A 65 11.54 -18.84 1.14
C LEU A 65 11.90 -20.27 0.74
N GLY A 66 10.89 -21.13 0.63
CA GLY A 66 11.00 -22.44 -0.01
C GLY A 66 10.63 -22.37 -1.49
N THR A 67 11.37 -23.04 -2.35
CA THR A 67 11.07 -23.22 -3.79
C THR A 67 11.30 -24.67 -4.20
N ASN A 68 10.54 -25.16 -5.20
CA ASN A 68 10.66 -26.55 -5.68
C ASN A 68 11.30 -26.62 -7.06
N GLY A 69 12.47 -27.25 -7.13
CA GLY A 69 12.95 -27.88 -8.36
C GLY A 69 13.16 -26.96 -9.57
N ASP A 70 12.80 -27.45 -10.75
CA ASP A 70 12.98 -26.74 -12.03
C ASP A 70 12.07 -25.50 -12.21
N ARG A 71 11.11 -25.28 -11.31
CA ARG A 71 10.17 -24.13 -11.30
C ARG A 71 10.59 -22.99 -10.37
N GLN A 72 11.81 -23.01 -9.85
CA GLN A 72 12.29 -21.91 -9.01
C GLN A 72 12.50 -20.62 -9.82
N PRO A 73 12.12 -19.44 -9.28
CA PRO A 73 12.28 -18.15 -9.95
C PRO A 73 13.76 -17.81 -10.09
N GLN A 74 14.18 -17.13 -11.17
CA GLN A 74 15.58 -16.71 -11.34
C GLN A 74 16.06 -15.82 -10.18
N LYS A 75 15.17 -14.95 -9.71
CA LYS A 75 15.45 -13.88 -8.75
C LYS A 75 14.17 -13.48 -8.01
N ILE A 76 14.30 -13.06 -6.75
CA ILE A 76 13.27 -12.32 -6.01
C ILE A 76 13.94 -11.12 -5.33
N ASP A 77 13.44 -9.90 -5.56
CA ASP A 77 13.78 -8.76 -4.69
C ASP A 77 12.77 -8.68 -3.54
N ILE A 78 13.27 -8.45 -2.32
CA ILE A 78 12.47 -8.31 -1.10
C ILE A 78 12.58 -6.87 -0.62
N ARG A 79 11.43 -6.19 -0.59
CA ARG A 79 11.29 -4.82 -0.09
C ARG A 79 10.44 -4.82 1.17
N ILE A 80 10.86 -4.05 2.16
CA ILE A 80 10.14 -3.89 3.43
C ILE A 80 9.51 -2.50 3.47
N GLY A 81 8.18 -2.47 3.61
CA GLY A 81 7.36 -1.27 3.66
C GLY A 81 6.90 -0.95 5.08
N VAL A 82 6.92 0.33 5.41
CA VAL A 82 6.36 0.91 6.64
C VAL A 82 5.18 1.79 6.25
N ALA A 83 4.00 1.57 6.81
CA ALA A 83 2.87 2.49 6.66
C ALA A 83 3.31 3.92 7.04
N MET A 84 3.09 4.90 6.17
CA MET A 84 3.06 6.29 6.62
C MET A 84 1.75 6.47 7.38
N SER A 85 1.82 6.49 8.71
CA SER A 85 0.71 6.99 9.53
C SER A 85 0.42 8.42 9.10
N SER A 86 -0.83 8.69 8.69
CA SER A 86 -1.31 10.06 8.49
C SER A 86 -0.97 10.90 9.72
N SER A 87 -0.46 12.11 9.49
CA SER A 87 0.18 12.89 10.55
C SER A 87 -0.86 13.61 11.43
N ASP A 88 -1.51 12.86 12.32
CA ASP A 88 -2.26 13.42 13.42
C ASP A 88 -2.04 12.60 14.71
N ASP A 89 -1.95 13.28 15.86
CA ASP A 89 -1.59 12.69 17.18
C ASP A 89 -2.86 12.07 17.83
N THR A 90 -3.66 11.33 17.05
CA THR A 90 -4.89 10.66 17.51
C THR A 90 -4.59 9.24 18.00
N GLU A 91 -4.87 8.94 19.28
CA GLU A 91 -4.70 7.60 19.87
C GLU A 91 -5.83 6.62 19.46
N SER A 92 -6.14 6.57 18.15
CA SER A 92 -6.98 5.51 17.59
C SER A 92 -6.23 4.18 17.65
N VAL A 93 -6.49 3.40 18.70
CA VAL A 93 -6.15 1.98 18.80
C VAL A 93 -7.04 1.20 17.84
N ASP A 94 -6.83 1.42 16.54
CA ASP A 94 -7.51 0.68 15.50
C ASP A 94 -6.73 -0.62 15.27
N ASP A 95 -7.22 -1.70 15.88
CA ASP A 95 -6.83 -3.08 15.56
C ASP A 95 -7.37 -3.53 14.17
N GLY A 96 -7.40 -2.58 13.23
CA GLY A 96 -7.85 -2.73 11.86
C GLY A 96 -6.94 -3.67 11.08
N ASP A 97 -7.55 -4.59 10.35
CA ASP A 97 -6.85 -5.68 9.67
C ASP A 97 -6.19 -5.15 8.37
N PRO A 98 -4.85 -4.99 8.30
CA PRO A 98 -4.19 -4.03 7.40
C PRO A 98 -4.54 -4.18 5.91
N THR A 99 -4.76 -3.06 5.24
CA THR A 99 -5.40 -2.99 3.93
C THR A 99 -4.42 -2.84 2.76
N TYR A 100 -4.93 -2.93 1.54
CA TYR A 100 -4.17 -2.60 0.34
C TYR A 100 -3.74 -1.13 0.30
N GLU A 101 -4.58 -0.19 0.77
CA GLU A 101 -4.24 1.25 0.77
C GLU A 101 -3.10 1.56 1.75
N ASP A 102 -3.06 0.91 2.91
CA ASP A 102 -1.93 1.02 3.85
C ASP A 102 -0.63 0.50 3.23
N ALA A 103 -0.72 -0.61 2.48
CA ALA A 103 0.41 -1.23 1.79
C ALA A 103 0.87 -0.41 0.58
N LYS A 104 -0.05 0.25 -0.13
CA LYS A 104 0.15 1.13 -1.28
C LYS A 104 0.89 2.41 -0.88
N ASN A 105 0.49 3.01 0.23
CA ASN A 105 1.09 4.22 0.80
C ASN A 105 2.33 3.95 1.69
N ALA A 106 2.78 2.69 1.78
CA ALA A 106 3.94 2.32 2.59
C ALA A 106 5.27 2.73 1.94
N GLN A 107 6.20 3.25 2.75
CA GLN A 107 7.55 3.58 2.27
C GLN A 107 8.41 2.31 2.14
N TYR A 108 8.43 1.72 0.96
CA TYR A 108 9.24 0.54 0.67
C TYR A 108 10.74 0.86 0.52
N ASN A 109 11.55 0.09 1.23
CA ASN A 109 12.99 0.03 1.02
C ASN A 109 13.37 -1.38 0.57
N THR A 110 14.09 -1.52 -0.54
CA THR A 110 14.72 -2.80 -0.91
C THR A 110 15.74 -3.18 0.17
N LYS A 111 15.61 -4.38 0.74
CA LYS A 111 16.50 -4.89 1.79
C LYS A 111 17.32 -6.09 1.37
N ALA A 112 16.81 -6.86 0.42
CA ALA A 112 17.33 -8.17 0.10
C ALA A 112 17.05 -8.53 -1.37
N THR A 113 17.93 -9.33 -1.95
CA THR A 113 17.75 -9.97 -3.25
C THR A 113 18.14 -11.43 -3.10
N LEU A 114 17.19 -12.34 -3.38
CA LEU A 114 17.48 -13.75 -3.59
C LEU A 114 17.75 -13.98 -5.07
N THR A 115 18.83 -14.70 -5.38
CA THR A 115 19.06 -15.32 -6.69
C THR A 115 19.05 -16.83 -6.54
N PHE A 116 18.55 -17.53 -7.54
CA PHE A 116 18.51 -18.99 -7.58
C PHE A 116 19.34 -19.48 -8.76
N GLU A 117 19.95 -20.64 -8.61
CA GLU A 117 20.77 -21.24 -9.67
C GLU A 117 19.87 -21.97 -10.69
N ARG A 118 20.39 -22.21 -11.90
CA ARG A 118 19.66 -22.96 -12.92
C ARG A 118 19.72 -24.45 -12.60
N ARG A 119 18.62 -25.01 -12.09
CA ARG A 119 18.44 -26.45 -11.89
C ARG A 119 18.19 -27.17 -13.21
N HIS A 120 18.42 -28.48 -13.23
CA HIS A 120 18.06 -29.32 -14.37
C HIS A 120 16.55 -29.54 -14.43
N LYS A 121 16.01 -29.61 -15.65
CA LYS A 121 14.62 -29.98 -15.92
C LYS A 121 14.25 -31.32 -15.29
N ASN A 122 13.06 -31.41 -14.70
CA ASN A 122 12.58 -32.50 -13.84
C ASN A 122 13.31 -32.68 -12.49
N ASP A 123 14.19 -31.76 -12.07
CA ASP A 123 14.60 -31.71 -10.66
C ASP A 123 13.39 -31.35 -9.79
N THR A 124 13.13 -32.13 -8.74
CA THR A 124 12.04 -31.90 -7.77
C THR A 124 12.56 -31.58 -6.37
N THR A 125 13.85 -31.25 -6.23
CA THR A 125 14.47 -30.94 -4.94
C THR A 125 13.91 -29.64 -4.35
N TYR A 126 13.44 -29.71 -3.11
CA TYR A 126 13.07 -28.53 -2.33
C TYR A 126 14.33 -27.75 -1.91
N GLU A 127 14.33 -26.44 -2.11
CA GLU A 127 15.39 -25.52 -1.69
C GLU A 127 14.81 -24.42 -0.80
N ALA A 128 15.37 -24.25 0.41
CA ALA A 128 15.01 -23.17 1.33
C ALA A 128 16.11 -22.11 1.41
N LYS A 129 15.84 -20.90 0.92
CA LYS A 129 16.74 -19.76 1.10
C LYS A 129 16.33 -18.93 2.31
N THR A 130 17.24 -18.83 3.27
CA THR A 130 17.12 -17.96 4.45
C THR A 130 17.88 -16.65 4.22
N MET A 131 17.25 -15.52 4.55
CA MET A 131 17.89 -14.21 4.64
C MET A 131 17.70 -13.61 6.04
N HIS A 132 18.66 -12.79 6.45
CA HIS A 132 18.55 -11.89 7.58
C HIS A 132 18.41 -10.46 7.05
N ILE A 133 17.43 -9.72 7.57
CA ILE A 133 16.96 -8.45 6.99
C ILE A 133 17.06 -7.29 8.00
N ASP A 134 16.81 -7.57 9.29
CA ASP A 134 16.76 -6.62 10.42
C ASP A 134 16.12 -5.26 10.04
N ALA A 135 14.87 -5.32 9.58
CA ALA A 135 14.12 -4.15 9.16
C ALA A 135 12.74 -4.07 9.81
N ILE A 136 12.46 -2.91 10.43
CA ILE A 136 11.14 -2.52 10.88
C ILE A 136 10.22 -2.37 9.66
N GLY A 137 9.08 -3.06 9.68
CA GLY A 137 8.09 -3.02 8.61
C GLY A 137 6.71 -3.52 9.04
N GLN A 138 5.74 -3.33 8.17
CA GLN A 138 4.42 -3.96 8.24
C GLN A 138 4.08 -4.67 6.92
N PHE A 139 4.68 -4.25 5.81
CA PHE A 139 4.46 -4.84 4.50
C PHE A 139 5.74 -5.43 3.94
N ILE A 140 5.62 -6.54 3.22
CA ILE A 140 6.68 -7.21 2.50
C ILE A 140 6.26 -7.31 1.04
N TRP A 141 6.96 -6.59 0.17
CA TRP A 141 6.76 -6.66 -1.27
C TRP A 141 7.87 -7.53 -1.88
N LEU A 142 7.46 -8.65 -2.45
CA LEU A 142 8.29 -9.59 -3.20
C LEU A 142 8.12 -9.31 -4.69
N VAL A 143 9.20 -8.96 -5.39
CA VAL A 143 9.23 -8.81 -6.84
C VAL A 143 9.77 -10.11 -7.42
N VAL A 144 8.88 -10.99 -7.89
CA VAL A 144 9.22 -12.36 -8.32
C VAL A 144 9.54 -12.37 -9.80
N TYR A 145 10.77 -12.68 -10.18
CA TYR A 145 11.17 -12.85 -11.58
C TYR A 145 10.82 -14.26 -12.07
N GLY A 146 10.65 -14.43 -13.39
CA GLY A 146 10.25 -15.69 -14.01
C GLY A 146 11.26 -16.84 -13.79
N PRO A 147 10.90 -18.08 -14.15
CA PRO A 147 11.73 -19.25 -13.90
C PRO A 147 12.95 -19.28 -14.84
N HIS A 148 13.95 -20.11 -14.53
CA HIS A 148 15.10 -20.33 -15.43
C HIS A 148 14.70 -21.06 -16.72
N GLU A 149 13.77 -22.00 -16.62
CA GLU A 149 13.19 -22.74 -17.74
C GLU A 149 11.68 -22.95 -17.50
N GLY A 150 10.91 -23.16 -18.57
CA GLY A 150 9.46 -23.35 -18.46
C GLY A 150 8.69 -22.03 -18.38
N ALA A 151 7.48 -22.10 -17.81
CA ALA A 151 6.47 -21.05 -17.91
C ALA A 151 5.75 -20.73 -16.57
N THR A 152 5.99 -21.49 -15.51
CA THR A 152 5.43 -21.23 -14.17
C THR A 152 6.53 -21.14 -13.12
N VAL A 153 6.32 -20.27 -12.12
CA VAL A 153 7.12 -20.23 -10.88
C VAL A 153 6.37 -20.98 -9.79
N GLN A 154 7.07 -21.73 -8.96
CA GLN A 154 6.52 -22.39 -7.78
C GLN A 154 7.20 -21.92 -6.48
N LEU A 155 6.39 -21.43 -5.53
CA LEU A 155 6.83 -21.03 -4.18
C LEU A 155 6.23 -22.01 -3.16
N SER A 156 7.09 -22.66 -2.39
CA SER A 156 6.73 -23.78 -1.50
C SER A 156 6.46 -23.33 -0.05
N GLU A 157 7.16 -22.30 0.42
CA GLU A 157 7.08 -21.81 1.79
C GLU A 157 7.40 -20.31 1.85
N ILE A 158 6.68 -19.54 2.67
CA ILE A 158 7.06 -18.18 3.09
C ILE A 158 6.94 -18.10 4.61
N SER A 159 8.08 -18.15 5.31
CA SER A 159 8.14 -18.07 6.78
C SER A 159 8.90 -16.81 7.20
N ILE A 160 8.17 -15.88 7.84
CA ILE A 160 8.69 -14.59 8.29
C ILE A 160 8.88 -14.63 9.80
N TYR A 161 10.04 -14.20 10.31
CA TYR A 161 10.41 -14.27 11.71
C TYR A 161 10.88 -12.92 12.25
N GLY A 162 10.50 -12.58 13.48
CA GLY A 162 10.86 -11.30 14.05
C GLY A 162 10.20 -10.99 15.39
N TYR A 163 10.02 -9.70 15.66
CA TYR A 163 9.55 -9.17 16.94
C TYR A 163 8.39 -8.21 16.73
N THR A 164 7.20 -8.53 17.26
CA THR A 164 5.97 -7.73 17.14
C THR A 164 5.95 -6.48 18.03
N ASN A 165 6.60 -6.54 19.20
CA ASN A 165 6.65 -5.42 20.14
C ASN A 165 7.78 -4.43 19.79
N ILE A 166 7.51 -3.51 18.86
CA ILE A 166 8.29 -2.27 18.66
C ILE A 166 7.57 -1.12 19.38
N ASP A 167 8.28 -0.30 20.16
CA ASP A 167 7.76 1.00 20.61
C ASP A 167 7.36 1.85 19.38
N PRO A 168 6.09 2.31 19.24
CA PRO A 168 5.43 2.44 17.93
C PRO A 168 6.00 3.49 16.96
N ASN A 169 6.79 4.46 17.44
CA ASN A 169 7.38 5.51 16.59
C ASN A 169 8.77 5.94 17.14
N PRO A 170 9.85 6.00 16.33
CA PRO A 170 11.12 6.59 16.77
C PRO A 170 10.98 8.01 17.32
N ASP A 171 10.03 8.81 16.82
CA ASP A 171 9.76 10.16 17.32
C ASP A 171 9.05 10.15 18.66
N THR A 172 8.20 9.16 18.99
CA THR A 172 7.66 9.03 20.36
C THR A 172 8.74 8.55 21.33
N VAL A 173 9.71 7.75 20.88
CA VAL A 173 10.92 7.43 21.68
C VAL A 173 11.77 8.69 21.89
N ALA A 174 11.91 9.58 20.89
CA ALA A 174 12.61 10.85 21.04
C ALA A 174 11.85 11.86 21.93
N LYS A 175 10.52 11.95 21.80
CA LYS A 175 9.60 12.77 22.61
C LYS A 175 9.67 12.33 24.08
N ARG A 176 9.42 11.03 24.36
CA ARG A 176 9.57 10.42 25.69
C ARG A 176 10.98 10.56 26.26
N ARG A 177 12.05 10.46 25.45
CA ARG A 177 13.43 10.62 25.95
C ARG A 177 13.76 12.07 26.31
N LYS A 178 13.26 13.06 25.55
CA LYS A 178 13.37 14.49 25.91
C LYS A 178 12.56 14.80 27.17
N GLU A 179 11.36 14.24 27.28
CA GLU A 179 10.45 14.41 28.41
C GLU A 179 10.99 13.77 29.69
N GLN A 180 11.54 12.55 29.60
CA GLN A 180 12.22 11.87 30.69
C GLN A 180 13.50 12.62 31.12
N GLN A 181 14.30 13.12 30.16
CA GLN A 181 15.43 14.00 30.47
C GLN A 181 15.03 15.36 31.05
N LYS A 182 13.79 15.82 30.79
CA LYS A 182 13.24 17.01 31.44
C LYS A 182 12.82 16.69 32.87
N LEU A 183 12.06 15.61 33.08
CA LEU A 183 11.66 15.13 34.41
C LEU A 183 12.88 14.83 35.31
N GLU A 184 13.94 14.23 34.76
CA GLU A 184 15.21 14.00 35.49
C GLU A 184 15.90 15.33 35.87
N LYS A 185 15.87 16.35 35.01
CA LYS A 185 16.40 17.68 35.34
C LYS A 185 15.55 18.45 36.34
N ASP A 186 14.24 18.44 36.15
CA ASP A 186 13.27 19.11 37.03
C ASP A 186 13.35 18.49 38.44
N ALA A 187 13.47 17.16 38.57
CA ALA A 187 13.69 16.47 39.84
C ALA A 187 15.07 16.70 40.47
N VAL A 188 16.14 16.87 39.67
CA VAL A 188 17.46 17.27 40.19
C VAL A 188 17.41 18.71 40.73
N ALA A 189 16.78 19.63 40.00
CA ALA A 189 16.62 21.02 40.42
C ALA A 189 15.72 21.15 41.67
N GLU A 190 14.66 20.35 41.79
CA GLU A 190 13.83 20.26 42.99
C GLU A 190 14.63 19.72 44.20
N LYS A 191 15.52 18.75 43.98
CA LYS A 191 16.40 18.21 45.03
C LYS A 191 17.48 19.21 45.47
N GLU A 192 18.11 19.93 44.53
CA GLU A 192 19.03 21.03 44.85
C GLU A 192 18.30 22.16 45.61
N ALA A 193 17.05 22.48 45.23
CA ALA A 193 16.23 23.44 45.94
C ALA A 193 15.84 22.97 47.35
N MET A 194 15.56 21.67 47.57
CA MET A 194 15.34 21.14 48.92
C MET A 194 16.61 21.18 49.78
N GLU A 195 17.77 20.82 49.22
CA GLU A 195 19.05 20.85 49.95
C GLU A 195 19.48 22.29 50.32
N LEU A 196 19.15 23.29 49.49
CA LEU A 196 19.33 24.71 49.82
C LEU A 196 18.37 25.21 50.91
N ASN A 197 17.10 24.79 50.89
CA ASN A 197 16.11 25.21 51.90
C ASN A 197 16.29 24.50 53.26
N ALA A 198 16.93 23.32 53.30
CA ALA A 198 17.24 22.61 54.54
C ALA A 198 18.33 23.30 55.40
N ALA A 199 19.05 24.28 54.85
CA ALA A 199 20.20 24.93 55.49
C ALA A 199 19.87 26.24 56.26
N GLY A 200 18.60 26.66 56.32
CA GLY A 200 18.18 27.92 56.96
C GLY A 200 16.89 27.80 57.78
N ASN A 201 16.94 28.27 59.04
CA ASN A 201 15.87 28.58 60.01
C ASN A 201 14.42 28.20 59.63
N GLY A 202 13.63 27.47 60.43
CA GLY A 202 13.68 27.26 61.87
C GLY A 202 12.69 28.17 62.62
N ILE A 203 11.60 27.56 63.14
CA ILE A 203 10.58 28.13 64.07
C ILE A 203 9.69 29.22 63.39
N ASP A 204 8.36 29.08 63.22
CA ASP A 204 7.35 29.08 64.30
C ASP A 204 5.88 28.84 63.81
N LYS A 205 4.95 28.68 64.77
CA LYS A 205 3.47 28.97 64.76
C LYS A 205 2.53 28.58 63.59
N LEU A 206 1.72 27.55 63.86
CA LEU A 206 0.25 27.59 64.16
C LEU A 206 -0.78 28.33 63.26
N SER A 207 -2.00 27.74 63.26
CA SER A 207 -3.34 28.32 63.00
C SER A 207 -3.75 28.60 61.53
N ILE A 208 -5.04 28.73 61.15
CA ILE A 208 -6.28 27.93 61.36
C ILE A 208 -7.39 28.52 60.44
N SER A 209 -8.52 27.81 60.24
CA SER A 209 -9.85 28.30 59.79
C SER A 209 -10.10 28.84 58.35
N SER A 210 -10.65 27.94 57.51
CA SER A 210 -12.04 28.00 56.95
C SER A 210 -12.52 29.02 55.89
N ALA A 211 -13.66 28.66 55.26
CA ALA A 211 -14.62 29.47 54.47
C ALA A 211 -14.28 29.78 52.98
N SER A 212 -15.24 30.00 52.06
CA SER A 212 -16.66 29.55 51.94
C SER A 212 -17.24 29.91 50.54
N GLY A 213 -18.21 29.14 50.03
CA GLY A 213 -19.01 29.44 48.81
C GLY A 213 -18.36 29.02 47.48
N ARG A 214 -19.08 28.94 46.35
CA ARG A 214 -20.51 29.25 46.06
C ARG A 214 -20.98 28.44 44.83
N ALA A 215 -22.30 28.27 44.62
CA ALA A 215 -22.88 27.35 43.60
C ALA A 215 -23.76 28.07 42.52
N PRO A 216 -24.64 27.42 41.70
CA PRO A 216 -24.62 27.49 40.22
C PRO A 216 -25.86 28.18 39.57
N PRO A 217 -26.04 28.18 38.23
CA PRO A 217 -26.91 27.20 37.49
C PRO A 217 -26.34 26.79 36.09
N SER A 218 -26.86 25.91 35.19
CA SER A 218 -28.21 25.41 34.76
C SER A 218 -29.00 26.38 33.85
N ARG A 219 -29.67 26.04 32.70
CA ARG A 219 -29.97 24.83 31.85
C ARG A 219 -30.38 25.36 30.41
N ASP A 220 -30.92 24.70 29.37
CA ASP A 220 -31.57 23.39 29.07
C ASP A 220 -31.64 23.07 27.52
N SER A 221 -32.40 22.03 27.08
CA SER A 221 -32.91 21.71 25.71
C SER A 221 -31.95 21.04 24.68
N MET A 222 -32.24 19.89 24.01
CA MET A 222 -33.32 19.40 23.08
C MET A 222 -33.11 19.83 21.59
N ARG A 223 -33.52 19.12 20.51
CA ARG A 223 -34.66 18.20 20.28
C ARG A 223 -34.57 17.45 18.90
N SER A 224 -35.16 16.24 18.76
CA SER A 224 -35.65 15.60 17.49
C SER A 224 -34.63 15.26 16.38
N GLY A 225 -34.80 14.30 15.45
CA GLY A 225 -35.83 13.25 15.22
C GLY A 225 -35.94 12.94 13.71
N GLY A 226 -36.05 11.67 13.30
CA GLY A 226 -35.86 11.26 11.88
C GLY A 226 -37.07 10.62 11.18
N SER A 227 -36.87 10.22 9.92
CA SER A 227 -37.69 9.26 9.17
C SER A 227 -36.84 8.58 8.10
N GLY A 228 -37.24 7.39 7.65
CA GLY A 228 -36.71 6.73 6.45
C GLY A 228 -37.75 6.69 5.34
N ASP A 229 -37.33 6.34 4.13
CA ASP A 229 -38.22 6.01 3.01
C ASP A 229 -37.53 5.06 2.01
N TYR A 230 -38.30 4.42 1.12
CA TYR A 230 -37.82 3.31 0.28
C TYR A 230 -38.35 3.40 -1.15
N LYS A 231 -37.54 3.06 -2.18
CA LYS A 231 -37.96 2.20 -3.32
C LYS A 231 -36.89 1.88 -4.38
N ILE A 232 -36.91 0.60 -4.77
CA ILE A 232 -36.68 0.04 -6.12
C ILE A 232 -35.26 0.09 -6.71
N LYS A 233 -34.89 -1.00 -7.41
CA LYS A 233 -33.59 -1.24 -8.02
C LYS A 233 -33.61 -0.92 -9.51
N THR A 234 -32.54 -0.28 -10.00
CA THR A 234 -32.01 -0.54 -11.35
C THR A 234 -30.94 -1.63 -11.22
N MET A 235 -30.80 -2.53 -12.20
CA MET A 235 -29.95 -3.72 -12.08
C MET A 235 -28.59 -3.52 -12.77
N ASP A 236 -27.75 -2.65 -12.19
CA ASP A 236 -26.39 -2.40 -12.67
C ASP A 236 -25.50 -3.64 -12.57
N TYR A 237 -24.95 -4.08 -13.71
CA TYR A 237 -23.76 -4.94 -13.75
C TYR A 237 -22.49 -4.09 -13.58
N SER A 238 -22.38 -3.37 -12.46
CA SER A 238 -21.13 -2.77 -12.00
C SER A 238 -20.57 -3.55 -10.81
N SER A 239 -19.32 -4.00 -10.92
CA SER A 239 -18.60 -4.59 -9.78
C SER A 239 -18.34 -3.47 -8.78
N ALA A 240 -19.00 -3.53 -7.61
CA ALA A 240 -19.16 -2.37 -6.73
C ALA A 240 -17.89 -1.91 -5.97
N ASN A 241 -16.70 -2.38 -6.38
CA ASN A 241 -15.43 -2.21 -5.68
C ASN A 241 -14.39 -1.34 -6.41
N ASP A 242 -14.46 -1.16 -7.74
CA ASP A 242 -13.33 -0.61 -8.52
C ASP A 242 -13.10 0.90 -8.34
N GLY A 243 -14.07 1.65 -7.79
CA GLY A 243 -13.91 3.02 -7.28
C GLY A 243 -13.61 4.16 -8.28
N VAL A 244 -13.16 3.84 -9.50
CA VAL A 244 -13.11 4.76 -10.64
C VAL A 244 -14.44 4.72 -11.39
N LYS A 245 -15.04 5.89 -11.65
CA LYS A 245 -16.14 6.03 -12.59
C LYS A 245 -15.79 7.09 -13.64
N SER A 246 -15.89 6.72 -14.92
CA SER A 246 -16.09 7.72 -15.97
C SER A 246 -17.48 8.28 -15.78
N ASP A 247 -17.60 9.55 -15.43
CA ASP A 247 -18.92 10.16 -15.26
C ASP A 247 -19.56 10.42 -16.64
N GLY A 248 -20.88 10.26 -16.70
CA GLY A 248 -21.67 10.20 -17.94
C GLY A 248 -21.94 11.56 -18.58
N GLY A 249 -20.99 12.48 -18.53
CA GLY A 249 -21.13 13.84 -19.05
C GLY A 249 -20.76 13.95 -20.53
N ASP A 250 -21.73 14.32 -21.37
CA ASP A 250 -21.58 14.63 -22.80
C ASP A 250 -20.79 15.95 -23.03
N GLY A 251 -19.52 15.98 -22.63
CA GLY A 251 -18.62 17.13 -22.75
C GLY A 251 -17.29 16.77 -23.41
N ASP A 252 -16.84 17.62 -24.33
CA ASP A 252 -15.64 17.48 -25.19
C ASP A 252 -14.28 17.42 -24.44
N GLY A 253 -14.31 17.42 -23.11
CA GLY A 253 -13.15 17.23 -22.22
C GLY A 253 -13.22 16.00 -21.30
N SER A 254 -14.31 15.22 -21.34
CA SER A 254 -14.46 14.02 -20.51
C SER A 254 -13.70 12.82 -21.09
N LEU A 255 -13.04 12.04 -20.23
CA LEU A 255 -12.46 10.74 -20.61
C LEU A 255 -13.49 9.67 -21.04
N GLY A 256 -14.79 9.97 -20.99
CA GLY A 256 -15.82 9.23 -21.74
C GLY A 256 -15.64 9.26 -23.27
N GLY A 257 -14.81 10.17 -23.79
CA GLY A 257 -14.48 10.31 -25.21
C GLY A 257 -13.55 9.22 -25.80
N ASP A 258 -13.00 9.52 -26.97
CA ASP A 258 -12.21 8.59 -27.81
C ASP A 258 -11.03 7.94 -27.05
N PRO A 259 -10.92 6.58 -27.05
CA PRO A 259 -9.91 5.87 -26.27
C PRO A 259 -8.46 6.13 -26.71
N LEU A 260 -8.22 6.52 -27.97
CA LEU A 260 -6.88 6.88 -28.45
C LEU A 260 -6.44 8.25 -27.90
N THR A 261 -7.36 9.22 -27.91
CA THR A 261 -7.17 10.56 -27.36
C THR A 261 -6.98 10.51 -25.84
N ALA A 262 -7.78 9.67 -25.16
CA ALA A 262 -7.65 9.39 -23.73
C ALA A 262 -6.23 8.97 -23.31
N VAL A 263 -5.71 7.89 -23.92
CA VAL A 263 -4.36 7.36 -23.66
C VAL A 263 -3.27 8.40 -23.92
N ARG A 264 -3.41 9.20 -24.98
CA ARG A 264 -2.46 10.26 -25.35
C ARG A 264 -2.42 11.42 -24.37
N THR A 265 -3.56 11.83 -23.81
CA THR A 265 -3.61 12.92 -22.82
C THR A 265 -2.97 12.48 -21.52
N VAL A 266 -3.32 11.29 -21.03
CA VAL A 266 -2.70 10.68 -19.84
C VAL A 266 -1.18 10.54 -19.99
N LYS A 267 -0.71 10.03 -21.14
CA LYS A 267 0.73 9.91 -21.45
C LYS A 267 1.47 11.25 -21.31
N LYS A 268 0.94 12.35 -21.88
CA LYS A 268 1.54 13.69 -21.78
C LYS A 268 1.65 14.19 -20.33
N ILE A 269 0.68 13.88 -19.48
CA ILE A 269 0.69 14.27 -18.06
C ILE A 269 1.77 13.47 -17.31
N LEU A 270 1.87 12.16 -17.53
CA LEU A 270 2.91 11.33 -16.93
C LEU A 270 4.32 11.68 -17.42
N GLU A 271 4.48 12.08 -18.69
CA GLU A 271 5.74 12.65 -19.21
C GLU A 271 6.11 14.00 -18.58
N LYS A 272 5.12 14.80 -18.17
CA LYS A 272 5.32 16.07 -17.45
C LYS A 272 5.70 15.80 -15.99
N LYS A 273 4.95 14.94 -15.29
CA LYS A 273 5.17 14.56 -13.89
C LYS A 273 6.50 13.81 -13.69
N GLY A 274 6.80 12.85 -14.58
CA GLY A 274 8.08 12.14 -14.64
C GLY A 274 9.27 12.98 -15.12
N ARG A 275 9.06 14.22 -15.58
CA ARG A 275 10.12 15.23 -15.75
C ARG A 275 10.29 16.08 -14.48
N ARG A 276 9.20 16.55 -13.88
CA ARG A 276 9.22 17.28 -12.59
C ARG A 276 9.93 16.45 -11.51
N ALA A 277 9.55 15.17 -11.34
CA ALA A 277 10.17 14.26 -10.38
C ALA A 277 11.70 14.11 -10.55
N ARG A 278 12.23 14.24 -11.78
CA ARG A 278 13.68 14.22 -12.07
C ARG A 278 14.41 15.53 -11.72
N GLY A 279 13.69 16.64 -11.56
CA GLY A 279 14.23 17.90 -11.03
C GLY A 279 14.10 18.03 -9.51
N GLU A 280 13.46 17.06 -8.85
CA GLU A 280 13.21 17.01 -7.41
C GLU A 280 13.92 15.81 -6.74
N ASP A 281 14.86 15.17 -7.44
CA ASP A 281 15.57 13.92 -7.05
C ASP A 281 14.66 12.73 -6.65
N LYS A 282 13.37 12.78 -7.02
CA LYS A 282 12.38 11.71 -6.81
C LYS A 282 12.52 10.62 -7.88
N GLU A 283 13.67 9.94 -7.89
CA GLU A 283 14.02 8.96 -8.93
C GLU A 283 12.96 7.86 -9.09
N ILE A 284 12.41 7.35 -7.97
CA ILE A 284 11.38 6.29 -7.97
C ILE A 284 10.14 6.77 -8.76
N THR A 285 9.57 7.93 -8.43
CA THR A 285 8.42 8.49 -9.13
C THR A 285 8.70 8.70 -10.62
N ALA A 286 9.91 9.14 -10.97
CA ALA A 286 10.32 9.29 -12.37
C ALA A 286 10.46 7.95 -13.11
N GLN A 287 10.99 6.91 -12.46
CA GLN A 287 11.05 5.56 -13.02
C GLN A 287 9.66 4.96 -13.20
N THR A 288 8.75 5.12 -12.25
CA THR A 288 7.36 4.62 -12.35
C THR A 288 6.60 5.32 -13.47
N CYS A 289 6.67 6.66 -13.55
CA CYS A 289 6.10 7.42 -14.67
C CYS A 289 6.65 6.95 -16.03
N LYS A 290 7.95 6.65 -16.13
CA LYS A 290 8.56 6.11 -17.36
C LYS A 290 7.95 4.75 -17.75
N ARG A 291 7.77 3.83 -16.80
CA ARG A 291 7.16 2.51 -17.07
C ARG A 291 5.69 2.62 -17.48
N ALA A 292 4.94 3.51 -16.83
CA ALA A 292 3.56 3.79 -17.19
C ALA A 292 3.43 4.36 -18.62
N VAL A 293 4.31 5.28 -19.02
CA VAL A 293 4.39 5.79 -20.39
C VAL A 293 4.69 4.67 -21.40
N GLN A 294 5.63 3.77 -21.11
CA GLN A 294 5.92 2.62 -21.99
C GLN A 294 4.71 1.68 -22.16
N ARG A 295 3.93 1.46 -21.10
CA ARG A 295 2.68 0.68 -21.18
C ARG A 295 1.57 1.42 -21.95
N LEU A 296 1.52 2.74 -21.85
CA LEU A 296 0.61 3.55 -22.68
C LEU A 296 1.00 3.52 -24.17
N ASP A 297 2.30 3.47 -24.52
CA ASP A 297 2.76 3.27 -25.90
C ASP A 297 2.29 1.92 -26.49
N GLU A 298 2.48 0.83 -25.74
CA GLU A 298 2.04 -0.52 -26.14
C GLU A 298 0.53 -0.58 -26.42
N TYR A 299 -0.28 0.08 -25.59
CA TYR A 299 -1.73 0.14 -25.76
C TYR A 299 -2.20 1.21 -26.77
N GLU A 300 -1.42 2.28 -27.03
CA GLU A 300 -1.74 3.26 -28.08
C GLU A 300 -1.74 2.57 -29.46
N GLU A 301 -0.75 1.72 -29.74
CA GLU A 301 -0.71 0.93 -30.99
C GLU A 301 -1.83 -0.11 -31.06
N ARG A 302 -2.15 -0.78 -29.94
CA ARG A 302 -3.27 -1.74 -29.87
C ARG A 302 -4.62 -1.07 -30.16
N ILE A 303 -4.82 0.15 -29.65
CA ILE A 303 -6.04 0.93 -29.91
C ILE A 303 -6.08 1.42 -31.36
N LYS A 304 -4.96 1.83 -31.97
CA LYS A 304 -4.90 2.18 -33.41
C LYS A 304 -5.31 1.01 -34.31
N ASP A 305 -4.83 -0.20 -34.03
CA ASP A 305 -5.20 -1.40 -34.80
C ASP A 305 -6.70 -1.71 -34.66
N LEU A 306 -7.26 -1.64 -33.44
CA LEU A 306 -8.70 -1.81 -33.20
C LEU A 306 -9.55 -0.74 -33.91
N LEU A 307 -9.15 0.53 -33.86
CA LEU A 307 -9.83 1.61 -34.58
C LEU A 307 -9.71 1.46 -36.11
N THR A 308 -8.57 0.97 -36.62
CA THR A 308 -8.40 0.65 -38.05
C THR A 308 -9.30 -0.49 -38.48
N LYS A 309 -9.48 -1.51 -37.63
CA LYS A 309 -10.42 -2.63 -37.85
C LYS A 309 -11.87 -2.16 -37.79
N ARG A 310 -12.21 -1.24 -36.89
CA ARG A 310 -13.52 -0.57 -36.82
C ARG A 310 -13.84 0.18 -38.12
N SER A 311 -12.91 0.99 -38.64
CA SER A 311 -13.11 1.69 -39.91
C SER A 311 -13.36 0.71 -41.06
N LYS A 312 -12.57 -0.37 -41.15
CA LYS A 312 -12.78 -1.42 -42.16
C LYS A 312 -14.09 -2.17 -42.03
N ALA A 313 -14.63 -2.33 -40.82
CA ALA A 313 -15.96 -2.92 -40.63
C ALA A 313 -17.05 -1.96 -41.14
N LEU A 314 -16.94 -0.66 -40.84
CA LEU A 314 -17.85 0.38 -41.36
C LEU A 314 -17.77 0.53 -42.90
N GLU A 315 -16.59 0.37 -43.50
CA GLU A 315 -16.39 0.33 -44.96
C GLU A 315 -17.09 -0.85 -45.66
N ASN A 316 -17.53 -1.87 -44.90
CA ASN A 316 -18.25 -3.05 -45.39
C ASN A 316 -19.69 -3.14 -44.85
N ASP A 317 -20.24 -2.04 -44.33
CA ASP A 317 -21.57 -1.96 -43.67
C ASP A 317 -21.76 -2.95 -42.49
N ASP A 318 -20.67 -3.46 -41.90
CA ASP A 318 -20.70 -4.37 -40.75
C ASP A 318 -20.68 -3.60 -39.42
N PHE A 319 -21.86 -3.07 -39.06
CA PHE A 319 -22.06 -2.28 -37.84
C PHE A 319 -21.84 -3.10 -36.56
N ASP A 320 -22.14 -4.40 -36.56
CA ASP A 320 -21.96 -5.29 -35.41
C ASP A 320 -20.49 -5.51 -35.09
N TYR A 321 -19.64 -5.77 -36.09
CA TYR A 321 -18.20 -5.86 -35.88
C TYR A 321 -17.56 -4.49 -35.62
N ALA A 322 -18.05 -3.41 -36.24
CA ALA A 322 -17.59 -2.06 -35.96
C ALA A 322 -17.79 -1.67 -34.48
N GLU A 323 -18.94 -2.02 -33.90
CA GLU A 323 -19.24 -1.77 -32.49
C GLU A 323 -18.44 -2.66 -31.55
N ARG A 324 -18.24 -3.95 -31.89
CA ARG A 324 -17.33 -4.83 -31.14
C ARG A 324 -15.90 -4.28 -31.07
N PHE A 325 -15.38 -3.73 -32.18
CA PHE A 325 -14.06 -3.09 -32.19
C PHE A 325 -14.05 -1.75 -31.42
N ARG A 326 -15.16 -1.01 -31.37
CA ARG A 326 -15.30 0.19 -30.52
C ARG A 326 -15.22 -0.18 -29.03
N LEU A 327 -15.98 -1.17 -28.60
CA LEU A 327 -15.99 -1.66 -27.22
C LEU A 327 -14.62 -2.22 -26.82
N ALA A 328 -14.00 -3.05 -27.66
CA ALA A 328 -12.66 -3.59 -27.39
C ALA A 328 -11.57 -2.49 -27.28
N ALA A 329 -11.72 -1.36 -27.96
CA ALA A 329 -10.82 -0.22 -27.82
C ALA A 329 -11.00 0.53 -26.48
N ILE A 330 -12.24 0.58 -25.97
CA ILE A 330 -12.57 1.10 -24.64
C ILE A 330 -12.05 0.15 -23.55
N ASP A 331 -12.26 -1.16 -23.69
CA ASP A 331 -11.69 -2.18 -22.79
C ASP A 331 -10.15 -2.08 -22.73
N CYS A 332 -9.50 -1.78 -23.87
CA CYS A 332 -8.05 -1.54 -23.90
C CYS A 332 -7.63 -0.27 -23.14
N ARG A 333 -8.38 0.84 -23.26
CA ARG A 333 -8.17 2.08 -22.48
C ARG A 333 -8.29 1.78 -20.97
N ASP A 334 -9.38 1.16 -20.56
CA ASP A 334 -9.67 0.92 -19.15
C ASP A 334 -8.78 -0.17 -18.54
N THR A 335 -8.27 -1.10 -19.37
CA THR A 335 -7.23 -2.04 -18.95
C THR A 335 -5.88 -1.38 -18.80
N VAL A 336 -5.42 -0.50 -19.71
CA VAL A 336 -4.12 0.18 -19.51
C VAL A 336 -4.15 1.13 -18.32
N PHE A 337 -5.26 1.85 -18.10
CA PHE A 337 -5.41 2.74 -16.94
C PHE A 337 -5.36 1.98 -15.60
N ARG A 338 -5.89 0.76 -15.54
CA ARG A 338 -5.73 -0.14 -14.38
C ARG A 338 -4.31 -0.71 -14.27
N VAL A 339 -3.72 -1.17 -15.36
CA VAL A 339 -2.37 -1.80 -15.40
C VAL A 339 -1.23 -0.82 -15.08
N ILE A 340 -1.40 0.48 -15.34
CA ILE A 340 -0.44 1.51 -14.91
C ILE A 340 -0.76 2.09 -13.53
N HIS A 341 -1.91 1.72 -12.94
CA HIS A 341 -2.52 2.34 -11.76
C HIS A 341 -2.58 3.88 -11.90
N LEU A 342 -3.41 4.35 -12.83
CA LEU A 342 -3.48 5.77 -13.20
C LEU A 342 -3.90 6.69 -12.02
N ASP A 343 -4.81 6.20 -11.18
CA ASP A 343 -5.26 6.76 -9.91
C ASP A 343 -4.13 6.92 -8.87
N LEU A 344 -3.04 6.17 -9.04
CA LEU A 344 -1.87 6.09 -8.17
C LEU A 344 -0.72 7.00 -8.63
N LEU A 345 -0.82 7.54 -9.85
CA LEU A 345 0.22 8.36 -10.46
C LEU A 345 -0.20 9.82 -10.66
N LEU A 346 -1.50 10.11 -10.65
CA LEU A 346 -2.07 11.44 -10.83
C LEU A 346 -2.74 11.92 -9.54
N ASP A 347 -2.62 13.21 -9.24
CA ASP A 347 -3.20 13.83 -8.04
C ASP A 347 -4.66 14.26 -8.34
N GLU A 348 -5.47 14.68 -7.35
CA GLU A 348 -6.87 15.05 -7.60
C GLU A 348 -7.00 16.15 -8.67
N ASP A 349 -6.18 17.20 -8.63
CA ASP A 349 -6.08 18.23 -9.69
C ASP A 349 -5.79 17.65 -11.08
N ASP A 350 -4.88 16.67 -11.19
CA ASP A 350 -4.54 16.02 -12.47
C ASP A 350 -5.74 15.20 -12.99
N LEU A 351 -6.51 14.55 -12.09
CA LEU A 351 -7.63 13.66 -12.41
C LEU A 351 -8.94 14.41 -12.69
N GLU A 352 -9.23 15.50 -11.96
CA GLU A 352 -10.32 16.42 -12.29
C GLU A 352 -10.09 17.11 -13.63
N SER A 353 -8.83 17.47 -13.96
CA SER A 353 -8.47 18.00 -15.29
C SER A 353 -8.70 17.03 -16.45
N LEU A 354 -8.95 15.75 -16.15
CA LEU A 354 -9.28 14.67 -17.08
C LEU A 354 -10.78 14.27 -17.03
N GLY A 355 -11.60 14.94 -16.23
CA GLY A 355 -13.01 14.62 -16.04
C GLY A 355 -13.27 13.29 -15.30
N MET A 356 -12.32 12.81 -14.49
CA MET A 356 -12.47 11.56 -13.72
C MET A 356 -12.77 11.81 -12.25
N ALA A 357 -13.99 11.49 -11.83
CA ALA A 357 -14.36 11.43 -10.42
C ALA A 357 -13.81 10.14 -9.77
N SER A 358 -12.54 10.16 -9.38
CA SER A 358 -11.93 9.07 -8.59
C SER A 358 -12.26 9.23 -7.11
N LYS A 359 -12.79 8.18 -6.47
CA LYS A 359 -12.94 8.15 -5.00
C LYS A 359 -11.61 8.07 -4.26
N TRP A 360 -10.54 7.64 -4.94
CA TRP A 360 -9.22 7.36 -4.37
C TRP A 360 -8.25 8.56 -4.47
N ALA A 361 -8.61 9.61 -5.20
CA ALA A 361 -7.77 10.78 -5.41
C ALA A 361 -7.77 11.77 -4.22
N LYS A 362 -8.78 11.67 -3.34
CA LYS A 362 -9.04 12.60 -2.25
C LYS A 362 -7.98 12.52 -1.16
N THR A 363 -7.11 13.53 -1.11
CA THR A 363 -6.07 13.77 -0.10
C THR A 363 -6.47 14.91 0.83
#